data_AF-A0A2A5S3L7-F1
#
_entry.id   AF-A0A2A5S3L7-F1
#
_cell.length_a   1.000
_cell.length_b   1.000
_cell.length_c   1.000
_cell.angle_alpha   90.00
_cell.angle_beta   90.00
_cell.angle_gamma   90.00
#
_symmetry.space_group_name_H-M   'P 1'
#
loop_
_entity.id
_entity.type
_entity.pdbx_description
1 polymer ?
#
loop_
_entity_poly.entity_id
_entity_poly.type
_entity_poly.pdbx_seq_one_letter_code
_entity_poly.pdbx_strand_id
1 'polypeptide(L)'
;MTNQDPKFSKVRENWVTTWSQAQKGIGFFPVNDNDHTVAYEIPIQNTGDRVALILGNYYSEVSLSIASVTVSLDKDSGFQPVTVNGSEAFVVDARGLVKTDSIELLVTAGTAIYVRIYYPDQPQVNRAISGNTFARCAERSIKGNFTKTTPLICDDVFSDTMIDDPYAVKYGESLSESETRFTLTLQGVDVHTKVAGGTIVAFGDSITEQGHWVGPTQAQVSDKLGAGYSLVNAGISGNRLLKGFANLPRWTQFFGLAGVERFMHDVFEVNCHVIAVVIALGVNDLHQPGTEAQFPIDELPTFDELVTGYQHLIKVAKEHNCRVFLATLSPFIGYTVAVKNEEKEAIRKQINEWIRHNREVAGIYDFDALLSDPTNRTTANPLYDSGDKLHPSPKGGLAMSRLIDVTAFNA
;
A
#
# COMPACT_ATOMS: atom_id res chain seq x y z
N MET A 1 -44.83 -30.69 -3.53
CA MET A 1 -43.48 -30.62 -4.10
C MET A 1 -43.37 -29.33 -4.88
N THR A 2 -42.88 -28.28 -4.23
CA THR A 2 -42.54 -27.00 -4.85
C THR A 2 -41.42 -26.38 -4.03
N ASN A 3 -40.18 -26.73 -4.37
CA ASN A 3 -39.00 -25.99 -3.95
C ASN A 3 -38.74 -24.95 -5.05
N GLN A 4 -38.92 -23.67 -4.72
CA GLN A 4 -38.25 -22.58 -5.42
C GLN A 4 -37.42 -21.85 -4.38
N ASP A 5 -36.11 -22.13 -4.39
CA ASP A 5 -35.12 -21.31 -3.68
C ASP A 5 -35.04 -19.93 -4.35
N PRO A 6 -35.19 -18.83 -3.60
CA PRO A 6 -34.93 -17.51 -4.13
C PRO A 6 -33.42 -17.34 -4.28
N LYS A 7 -32.93 -17.39 -5.51
CA LYS A 7 -31.63 -16.82 -5.88
C LYS A 7 -31.62 -15.36 -5.46
N PHE A 8 -31.00 -15.04 -4.34
CA PHE A 8 -30.54 -13.69 -4.06
C PHE A 8 -29.51 -13.33 -5.14
N SER A 9 -29.93 -12.66 -6.20
CA SER A 9 -29.00 -11.82 -6.94
C SER A 9 -28.59 -10.72 -5.96
N LYS A 10 -27.41 -10.85 -5.36
CA LYS A 10 -26.74 -9.67 -4.78
C LYS A 10 -26.67 -8.66 -5.91
N VAL A 11 -27.49 -7.62 -5.85
CA VAL A 11 -27.30 -6.43 -6.68
C VAL A 11 -25.85 -6.02 -6.41
N ARG A 12 -24.97 -6.14 -7.42
CA ARG A 12 -23.60 -5.64 -7.29
C ARG A 12 -23.75 -4.13 -7.14
N GLU A 13 -23.62 -3.64 -5.91
CA GLU A 13 -23.50 -2.21 -5.69
C GLU A 13 -22.26 -1.72 -6.43
N ASN A 14 -22.36 -0.56 -7.08
CA ASN A 14 -21.32 -0.04 -7.96
C ASN A 14 -20.17 0.65 -7.18
N TRP A 15 -19.71 0.03 -6.09
CA TRP A 15 -18.57 0.51 -5.33
C TRP A 15 -17.26 0.09 -6.00
N VAL A 16 -16.35 1.04 -6.11
CA VAL A 16 -14.97 0.82 -6.59
C VAL A 16 -14.02 1.53 -5.62
N THR A 17 -12.93 0.87 -5.23
CA THR A 17 -11.92 1.49 -4.38
C THR A 17 -11.13 2.47 -5.22
N THR A 18 -11.26 3.76 -4.92
CA THR A 18 -10.59 4.81 -5.69
C THR A 18 -9.17 5.09 -5.21
N TRP A 19 -8.89 4.78 -3.95
CA TRP A 19 -7.60 4.96 -3.33
C TRP A 19 -7.49 3.94 -2.20
N SER A 20 -6.34 3.30 -2.09
CA SER A 20 -5.94 2.56 -0.89
C SER A 20 -4.43 2.52 -0.79
N GLN A 21 -3.96 2.30 0.43
CA GLN A 21 -2.55 2.17 0.74
C GLN A 21 -2.36 1.05 1.75
N ALA A 22 -1.46 0.11 1.45
CA ALA A 22 -1.13 -0.95 2.40
C ALA A 22 -0.51 -0.35 3.68
N GLN A 23 -0.82 -0.94 4.83
CA GLN A 23 -0.25 -0.50 6.11
C GLN A 23 0.95 -1.35 6.51
N LYS A 24 1.80 -0.78 7.36
CA LYS A 24 2.93 -1.40 8.07
C LYS A 24 2.94 -0.91 9.52
N GLY A 25 3.70 -1.62 10.37
CA GLY A 25 3.92 -1.23 11.74
C GLY A 25 4.85 -0.02 11.80
N ILE A 26 4.36 1.11 12.26
CA ILE A 26 5.14 2.36 12.36
C ILE A 26 5.48 2.71 13.82
N GLY A 27 5.27 1.78 14.74
CA GLY A 27 5.36 2.05 16.18
C GLY A 27 6.75 2.42 16.69
N PHE A 28 7.80 2.13 15.93
CA PHE A 28 9.15 2.64 16.21
C PHE A 28 9.35 4.11 15.87
N PHE A 29 8.58 4.64 14.93
CA PHE A 29 8.72 6.02 14.52
C PHE A 29 8.17 6.95 15.62
N PRO A 30 8.72 8.17 15.74
CA PRO A 30 8.38 9.14 16.78
C PRO A 30 7.02 9.82 16.51
N VAL A 31 6.07 9.08 15.96
CA VAL A 31 4.75 9.60 15.59
C VAL A 31 3.78 9.23 16.69
N ASN A 32 3.27 10.23 17.41
CA ASN A 32 2.25 10.06 18.42
C ASN A 32 1.15 11.10 18.23
N ASP A 33 0.16 10.74 17.42
CA ASP A 33 -0.98 11.61 17.13
C ASP A 33 -2.07 11.58 18.20
N ASN A 34 -1.82 11.00 19.39
CA ASN A 34 -2.77 11.10 20.50
C ASN A 34 -3.02 12.58 20.83
N ASP A 35 -4.29 12.90 21.05
CA ASP A 35 -4.79 14.26 21.25
C ASP A 35 -4.55 15.19 20.05
N HIS A 36 -4.40 14.67 18.82
CA HIS A 36 -4.21 15.49 17.62
C HIS A 36 -5.21 15.12 16.52
N THR A 37 -5.45 16.08 15.63
CA THR A 37 -6.19 15.88 14.38
C THR A 37 -5.21 15.78 13.24
N VAL A 38 -5.31 14.70 12.45
CA VAL A 38 -4.51 14.50 11.25
C VAL A 38 -5.38 14.67 10.02
N ALA A 39 -4.92 15.45 9.06
CA ALA A 39 -5.59 15.72 7.80
C ALA A 39 -4.86 15.05 6.63
N TYR A 40 -5.62 14.46 5.72
CA TYR A 40 -5.11 13.82 4.51
C TYR A 40 -5.80 14.38 3.27
N GLU A 41 -5.03 14.66 2.23
CA GLU A 41 -5.55 14.86 0.88
C GLU A 41 -5.52 13.53 0.11
N ILE A 42 -6.69 13.06 -0.31
CA ILE A 42 -6.85 11.76 -0.97
C ILE A 42 -7.30 11.95 -2.41
N PRO A 43 -6.50 11.56 -3.41
CA PRO A 43 -6.86 11.69 -4.81
C PRO A 43 -7.98 10.73 -5.19
N ILE A 44 -8.90 11.21 -6.02
CA ILE A 44 -10.04 10.46 -6.53
C ILE A 44 -9.80 10.12 -8.01
N GLN A 45 -9.95 8.85 -8.34
CA GLN A 45 -9.86 8.26 -9.67
C GLN A 45 -11.24 8.05 -10.30
N ASN A 46 -12.32 7.99 -9.50
CA ASN A 46 -13.66 7.71 -9.98
C ASN A 46 -14.69 8.79 -9.59
N THR A 47 -15.50 9.20 -10.55
CA THR A 47 -16.65 10.08 -10.31
C THR A 47 -17.80 9.29 -9.68
N GLY A 48 -18.40 9.83 -8.63
CA GLY A 48 -19.45 9.15 -7.87
C GLY A 48 -20.28 10.09 -7.02
N ASP A 49 -21.34 9.55 -6.44
CA ASP A 49 -22.29 10.30 -5.62
C ASP A 49 -22.12 10.09 -4.11
N ARG A 50 -21.39 9.03 -3.73
CA ARG A 50 -21.14 8.67 -2.34
C ARG A 50 -19.74 8.12 -2.16
N VAL A 51 -19.21 8.28 -0.96
CA VAL A 51 -17.92 7.70 -0.54
C VAL A 51 -18.09 6.88 0.73
N ALA A 52 -17.19 5.92 0.95
CA ALA A 52 -17.03 5.22 2.22
C ALA A 52 -15.54 5.07 2.51
N LEU A 53 -15.13 5.29 3.76
CA LEU A 53 -13.75 5.18 4.18
C LEU A 53 -13.50 3.80 4.79
N ILE A 54 -12.27 3.32 4.66
CA ILE A 54 -11.77 2.11 5.31
C ILE A 54 -10.66 2.52 6.26
N LEU A 55 -10.84 2.22 7.54
CA LEU A 55 -9.89 2.53 8.62
C LEU A 55 -9.37 1.22 9.21
N GLY A 56 -8.06 1.01 9.18
CA GLY A 56 -7.37 -0.18 9.62
C GLY A 56 -6.50 0.04 10.85
N ASN A 57 -6.50 -0.94 11.75
CA ASN A 57 -5.60 -1.04 12.89
C ASN A 57 -4.81 -2.36 12.82
N TYR A 58 -4.47 -2.76 11.60
CA TYR A 58 -4.03 -4.12 11.26
C TYR A 58 -2.73 -4.53 11.97
N TYR A 59 -1.84 -3.58 12.27
CA TYR A 59 -0.55 -3.84 12.91
C TYR A 59 -0.56 -3.67 14.43
N SER A 60 -1.67 -3.23 15.03
CA SER A 60 -1.81 -3.10 16.47
C SER A 60 -2.36 -4.36 17.12
N GLU A 61 -1.87 -4.62 18.33
CA GLU A 61 -2.33 -5.71 19.20
C GLU A 61 -3.39 -5.25 20.21
N VAL A 62 -3.74 -3.96 20.20
CA VAL A 62 -4.80 -3.38 21.03
C VAL A 62 -5.72 -2.51 20.18
N SER A 63 -6.96 -2.35 20.64
CA SER A 63 -7.95 -1.52 19.94
C SER A 63 -7.58 -0.03 20.00
N LEU A 64 -7.90 0.69 18.93
CA LEU A 64 -7.66 2.12 18.74
C LEU A 64 -8.98 2.88 18.82
N SER A 65 -9.07 3.89 19.68
CA SER A 65 -10.24 4.77 19.72
C SER A 65 -10.09 5.89 18.69
N ILE A 66 -11.17 6.18 17.96
CA ILE A 66 -11.30 7.31 17.06
C ILE A 66 -12.50 8.14 17.51
N ALA A 67 -12.27 9.40 17.88
CA ALA A 67 -13.29 10.24 18.49
C ALA A 67 -14.08 11.06 17.45
N SER A 68 -13.49 11.37 16.29
CA SER A 68 -14.19 12.05 15.21
C SER A 68 -13.46 11.86 13.89
N VAL A 69 -14.22 11.65 12.82
CA VAL A 69 -13.74 11.69 11.44
C VAL A 69 -14.63 12.64 10.65
N THR A 70 -14.03 13.44 9.78
CA THR A 70 -14.77 14.31 8.86
C THR A 70 -14.18 14.25 7.46
N VAL A 71 -15.01 14.53 6.46
CA VAL A 71 -14.60 14.55 5.04
C VAL A 71 -15.14 15.79 4.34
N SER A 72 -14.38 16.32 3.38
CA SER A 72 -14.78 17.44 2.52
C SER A 72 -14.24 17.31 1.09
N LEU A 73 -14.84 18.06 0.17
CA LEU A 73 -14.31 18.33 -1.18
C LEU A 73 -13.34 19.52 -1.20
N ASP A 74 -13.34 20.34 -0.16
CA ASP A 74 -12.55 21.56 -0.03
C ASP A 74 -11.68 21.49 1.23
N LYS A 75 -10.42 21.89 1.12
CA LYS A 75 -9.44 21.77 2.21
C LYS A 75 -9.85 22.55 3.46
N ASP A 76 -10.57 23.64 3.26
CA ASP A 76 -10.81 24.69 4.25
C ASP A 76 -12.31 24.97 4.43
N SER A 77 -13.21 24.08 4.02
CA SER A 77 -14.65 24.28 4.26
C SER A 77 -15.43 22.99 4.06
N GLY A 78 -16.71 22.98 4.43
CA GLY A 78 -17.63 21.90 4.02
C GLY A 78 -17.42 20.52 4.66
N PHE A 79 -16.67 20.43 5.77
CA PHE A 79 -16.44 19.17 6.48
C PHE A 79 -17.73 18.57 7.04
N GLN A 80 -18.05 17.37 6.58
CA GLN A 80 -19.19 16.56 7.02
C GLN A 80 -18.71 15.46 7.98
N PRO A 81 -19.48 15.11 9.02
CA PRO A 81 -19.12 14.02 9.91
C PRO A 81 -19.18 12.67 9.18
N VAL A 82 -18.27 11.79 9.56
CA VAL A 82 -18.21 10.40 9.11
C VAL A 82 -18.58 9.51 10.28
N THR A 83 -19.46 8.54 10.04
CA THR A 83 -19.99 7.65 11.09
C THR A 83 -19.73 6.19 10.79
N VAL A 84 -19.79 5.38 11.85
CA VAL A 84 -19.82 3.91 11.79
C VAL A 84 -21.02 3.45 12.59
N ASN A 85 -21.99 2.80 11.94
CA ASN A 85 -23.27 2.42 12.55
C ASN A 85 -23.99 3.63 13.20
N GLY A 86 -23.91 4.81 12.56
CA GLY A 86 -24.51 6.06 13.02
C GLY A 86 -23.76 6.81 14.12
N SER A 87 -22.59 6.32 14.56
CA SER A 87 -21.77 6.99 15.60
C SER A 87 -20.56 7.70 15.00
N GLU A 88 -20.32 8.98 15.36
CA GLU A 88 -19.11 9.74 14.97
C GLU A 88 -17.84 9.24 15.68
N ALA A 89 -17.99 8.64 16.87
CA ALA A 89 -16.91 8.04 17.63
C ALA A 89 -17.03 6.52 17.61
N PHE A 90 -15.92 5.83 17.38
CA PHE A 90 -15.88 4.38 17.26
C PHE A 90 -14.51 3.81 17.60
N VAL A 91 -14.44 2.50 17.69
CA VAL A 91 -13.22 1.75 17.98
C VAL A 91 -12.87 0.90 16.77
N VAL A 92 -11.58 0.90 16.39
CA VAL A 92 -11.02 -0.07 15.44
C VAL A 92 -10.31 -1.13 16.26
N ASP A 93 -10.81 -2.36 16.23
CA ASP A 93 -10.27 -3.45 17.03
C ASP A 93 -8.81 -3.77 16.71
N ALA A 94 -8.13 -4.45 17.63
CA ALA A 94 -6.79 -4.98 17.39
C ALA A 94 -6.78 -5.82 16.11
N ARG A 95 -5.83 -5.54 15.21
CA ARG A 95 -5.73 -6.16 13.88
C ARG A 95 -6.98 -6.02 13.01
N GLY A 96 -7.86 -5.09 13.37
CA GLY A 96 -9.18 -4.93 12.76
C GLY A 96 -9.22 -3.94 11.60
N LEU A 97 -10.36 -3.94 10.94
CA LEU A 97 -10.74 -3.05 9.86
C LEU A 97 -12.16 -2.56 10.10
N VAL A 98 -12.41 -1.27 9.89
CA VAL A 98 -13.75 -0.68 9.97
C VAL A 98 -14.03 0.03 8.66
N LYS A 99 -15.19 -0.28 8.07
CA LYS A 99 -15.75 0.48 6.95
C LYS A 99 -16.81 1.43 7.49
N THR A 100 -16.75 2.69 7.05
CA THR A 100 -17.71 3.71 7.48
C THR A 100 -19.07 3.51 6.85
N ASP A 101 -20.07 4.15 7.41
CA ASP A 101 -21.34 4.36 6.73
C ASP A 101 -21.10 5.14 5.42
N SER A 102 -22.04 5.01 4.47
CA SER A 102 -21.98 5.73 3.21
C SER A 102 -22.18 7.23 3.43
N ILE A 103 -21.32 8.06 2.84
CA ILE A 103 -21.37 9.52 2.93
C ILE A 103 -21.82 10.08 1.59
N GLU A 104 -22.85 10.93 1.58
CA GLU A 104 -23.28 11.65 0.37
C GLU A 104 -22.26 12.74 0.02
N LEU A 105 -21.47 12.49 -1.03
CA LEU A 105 -20.39 13.37 -1.45
C LEU A 105 -20.18 13.21 -2.95
N LEU A 106 -20.52 14.26 -3.71
CA LEU A 106 -20.35 14.29 -5.16
C LEU A 106 -18.87 14.48 -5.49
N VAL A 107 -18.16 13.39 -5.76
CA VAL A 107 -16.74 13.40 -6.10
C VAL A 107 -16.55 13.29 -7.61
N THR A 108 -15.50 13.92 -8.13
CA THR A 108 -15.14 13.89 -9.55
C THR A 108 -13.75 13.27 -9.72
N ALA A 109 -13.59 12.39 -10.71
CA ALA A 109 -12.27 11.86 -11.06
C ALA A 109 -11.27 13.00 -11.37
N GLY A 110 -10.06 12.89 -10.84
CA GLY A 110 -9.00 13.90 -10.96
C GLY A 110 -9.03 14.99 -9.88
N THR A 111 -10.00 14.98 -8.97
CA THR A 111 -9.99 15.86 -7.78
C THR A 111 -9.45 15.11 -6.55
N ALA A 112 -9.46 15.77 -5.39
CA ALA A 112 -9.19 15.14 -4.12
C ALA A 112 -10.39 15.29 -3.16
N ILE A 113 -10.41 14.46 -2.12
CA ILE A 113 -11.17 14.70 -0.90
C ILE A 113 -10.21 14.95 0.25
N TYR A 114 -10.67 15.68 1.26
CA TYR A 114 -9.90 15.98 2.46
C TYR A 114 -10.52 15.23 3.63
N VAL A 115 -9.75 14.35 4.26
CA VAL A 115 -10.19 13.56 5.42
C VAL A 115 -9.46 14.06 6.66
N ARG A 116 -10.18 14.37 7.73
CA ARG A 116 -9.60 14.71 9.04
C ARG A 116 -10.01 13.70 10.08
N ILE A 117 -9.03 13.16 10.81
CA ILE A 117 -9.22 12.15 11.85
C ILE A 117 -8.67 12.72 13.15
N TYR A 118 -9.52 12.80 14.18
CA TYR A 118 -9.10 13.14 15.54
C TYR A 118 -8.89 11.88 16.37
N TYR A 119 -7.65 11.70 16.83
CA TYR A 119 -7.28 10.66 17.77
C TYR A 119 -7.36 11.25 19.19
N PRO A 120 -8.27 10.78 20.05
CA PRO A 120 -8.40 11.31 21.40
C PRO A 120 -7.14 11.03 22.23
N ASP A 121 -6.95 11.80 23.30
CA ASP A 121 -5.97 11.42 24.31
C ASP A 121 -6.33 10.03 24.89
N GLN A 122 -5.38 9.11 24.83
CA GLN A 122 -5.54 7.71 25.19
C GLN A 122 -4.18 7.13 25.63
N PRO A 123 -4.15 5.95 26.29
CA PRO A 123 -2.89 5.33 26.67
C PRO A 123 -1.95 5.18 25.47
N GLN A 124 -0.66 5.40 25.67
CA GLN A 124 0.34 5.37 24.58
C GLN A 124 0.36 4.05 23.81
N VAL A 125 0.07 2.94 24.48
CA VAL A 125 -0.04 1.61 23.85
C VAL A 125 -1.20 1.51 22.84
N ASN A 126 -2.22 2.36 22.97
CA ASN A 126 -3.39 2.42 22.08
C ASN A 126 -3.25 3.43 20.94
N ARG A 127 -2.10 4.12 20.81
CA ARG A 127 -1.90 5.13 19.75
C ARG A 127 -1.98 4.50 18.36
N ALA A 128 -2.25 5.32 17.35
CA ALA A 128 -2.29 4.87 15.96
C ALA A 128 -0.88 4.45 15.48
N ILE A 129 -0.68 3.16 15.22
CA ILE A 129 0.60 2.59 14.77
C ILE A 129 0.52 1.77 13.48
N SER A 130 -0.67 1.70 12.87
CA SER A 130 -0.85 1.08 11.56
C SER A 130 -0.89 2.19 10.51
N GLY A 131 0.09 2.22 9.62
CA GLY A 131 0.20 3.30 8.63
C GLY A 131 1.22 3.05 7.53
N ASN A 132 1.51 4.07 6.72
CA ASN A 132 2.49 3.99 5.62
C ASN A 132 3.34 5.28 5.56
N THR A 133 4.52 5.23 4.95
CA THR A 133 5.57 6.29 4.96
C THR A 133 5.67 7.11 3.66
N PHE A 134 4.63 7.14 2.83
CA PHE A 134 4.58 7.97 1.61
C PHE A 134 3.25 8.71 1.49
N ALA A 135 2.81 9.36 2.57
CA ALA A 135 1.68 10.27 2.47
C ALA A 135 2.11 11.48 1.63
N ARG A 136 1.42 11.78 0.53
CA ARG A 136 1.78 12.95 -0.30
C ARG A 136 1.52 14.27 0.42
N CYS A 137 0.42 14.34 1.17
CA CYS A 137 -0.03 15.54 1.87
C CYS A 137 -0.74 15.13 3.17
N ALA A 138 0.01 15.02 4.26
CA ALA A 138 -0.54 14.90 5.61
C ALA A 138 -0.19 16.13 6.44
N GLU A 139 -1.18 16.68 7.15
CA GLU A 139 -1.04 17.81 8.08
C GLU A 139 -1.51 17.36 9.47
N ARG A 140 -0.85 17.85 10.53
CA ARG A 140 -1.14 17.51 11.93
C ARG A 140 -1.46 18.81 12.64
N SER A 141 -2.55 18.81 13.39
CA SER A 141 -2.94 19.96 14.20
C SER A 141 -2.01 20.13 15.40
N ILE A 142 -2.08 21.26 16.10
CA ILE A 142 -1.75 21.30 17.54
C ILE A 142 -2.70 20.36 18.31
N LYS A 143 -2.41 20.13 19.60
CA LYS A 143 -3.29 19.31 20.45
C LYS A 143 -4.73 19.79 20.45
N GLY A 144 -5.65 18.87 20.20
CA GLY A 144 -7.09 19.04 20.23
C GLY A 144 -7.83 18.53 18.99
N ASN A 145 -9.15 18.62 19.06
CA ASN A 145 -10.05 18.26 17.96
C ASN A 145 -10.28 19.45 17.02
N PHE A 146 -9.71 19.38 15.82
CA PHE A 146 -9.82 20.37 14.75
C PHE A 146 -10.53 19.83 13.51
N THR A 147 -11.25 18.71 13.63
CA THR A 147 -11.96 18.06 12.50
C THR A 147 -12.93 19.01 11.80
N LYS A 148 -13.56 19.94 12.54
CA LYS A 148 -14.52 20.93 12.00
C LYS A 148 -13.98 22.37 11.99
N THR A 149 -12.73 22.60 12.41
CA THR A 149 -12.14 23.95 12.54
C THR A 149 -11.43 24.37 11.26
N THR A 150 -11.62 25.62 10.83
CA THR A 150 -10.96 26.17 9.62
C THR A 150 -10.28 27.50 9.93
N PRO A 151 -9.02 27.72 9.50
CA PRO A 151 -8.12 26.72 8.91
C PRO A 151 -7.73 25.64 9.93
N LEU A 152 -7.11 24.54 9.47
CA LEU A 152 -6.45 23.61 10.39
C LEU A 152 -5.34 24.36 11.13
N ILE A 153 -5.34 24.32 12.46
CA ILE A 153 -4.28 24.97 13.26
C ILE A 153 -3.16 23.94 13.43
N CYS A 154 -2.15 24.01 12.56
CA CYS A 154 -1.09 23.01 12.49
C CYS A 154 0.00 23.19 13.56
N ASP A 155 0.63 22.08 13.93
CA ASP A 155 1.99 22.11 14.46
C ASP A 155 2.99 21.88 13.30
N ASP A 156 4.17 22.50 13.39
CA ASP A 156 5.24 22.29 12.42
C ASP A 156 6.14 21.10 12.83
N VAL A 157 5.77 20.36 13.89
CA VAL A 157 6.59 19.32 14.54
C VAL A 157 5.89 17.97 14.45
N PHE A 158 6.14 17.24 13.37
CA PHE A 158 5.59 15.91 13.09
C PHE A 158 6.34 14.73 13.74
N SER A 159 7.29 15.03 14.64
CA SER A 159 8.11 14.04 15.34
C SER A 159 8.17 14.42 16.82
N ASP A 160 7.55 13.63 17.68
CA ASP A 160 7.39 13.97 19.10
C ASP A 160 8.67 13.74 19.91
N THR A 161 9.46 12.72 19.59
CA THR A 161 10.86 12.41 20.00
C THR A 161 11.16 10.97 19.57
N MET A 162 12.34 10.69 19.01
CA MET A 162 12.77 9.32 18.70
C MET A 162 12.77 8.49 19.98
N ILE A 163 12.10 7.33 19.96
CA ILE A 163 12.31 6.32 20.99
C ILE A 163 13.81 5.98 20.96
N ASP A 164 14.43 5.82 22.13
CA ASP A 164 15.81 5.30 22.27
C ASP A 164 15.84 3.80 21.92
N ASP A 165 15.49 3.51 20.67
CA ASP A 165 15.50 2.20 20.04
C ASP A 165 16.49 2.28 18.87
N PRO A 166 17.48 1.37 18.79
CA PRO A 166 18.50 1.42 17.74
C PRO A 166 17.95 1.41 16.31
N TYR A 167 16.78 0.81 16.05
CA TYR A 167 16.13 0.81 14.74
C TYR A 167 15.42 2.12 14.47
N ALA A 168 14.69 2.62 15.47
CA ALA A 168 14.09 3.94 15.38
C ALA A 168 15.17 4.96 15.05
N VAL A 169 16.28 5.01 15.80
CA VAL A 169 17.39 5.93 15.55
C VAL A 169 18.00 5.73 14.16
N LYS A 170 18.36 4.50 13.78
CA LYS A 170 19.01 4.21 12.49
C LYS A 170 18.15 4.60 11.28
N TYR A 171 16.86 4.27 11.30
CA TYR A 171 15.98 4.52 10.15
C TYR A 171 15.26 5.87 10.25
N GLY A 172 15.10 6.42 11.44
CA GLY A 172 14.36 7.66 11.69
C GLY A 172 15.11 8.93 11.34
N GLU A 173 16.45 8.96 11.41
CA GLU A 173 17.24 10.11 10.93
C GLU A 173 16.99 10.36 9.43
N SER A 174 16.90 9.31 8.62
CA SER A 174 16.56 9.45 7.19
C SER A 174 15.15 10.01 6.96
N LEU A 175 14.21 9.71 7.87
CA LEU A 175 12.81 10.14 7.74
C LEU A 175 12.60 11.60 8.16
N SER A 176 13.39 12.09 9.11
CA SER A 176 13.36 13.50 9.51
C SER A 176 13.98 14.40 8.44
N GLU A 177 15.11 13.99 7.85
CA GLU A 177 15.75 14.70 6.74
C GLU A 177 14.87 14.76 5.48
N SER A 178 14.09 13.71 5.22
CA SER A 178 13.19 13.64 4.06
C SER A 178 11.79 14.20 4.32
N GLU A 179 11.55 14.80 5.49
CA GLU A 179 10.24 15.33 5.88
C GLU A 179 9.11 14.28 5.68
N THR A 180 9.37 13.02 6.04
CA THR A 180 8.43 11.94 5.74
C THR A 180 7.09 12.18 6.42
N ARG A 181 6.02 12.09 5.63
CA ARG A 181 4.64 12.16 6.13
C ARG A 181 4.05 10.76 6.17
N PHE A 182 3.22 10.52 7.19
CA PHE A 182 2.60 9.22 7.44
C PHE A 182 1.11 9.28 7.14
N THR A 183 0.57 8.21 6.57
CA THR A 183 -0.88 7.98 6.55
C THR A 183 -1.19 6.98 7.63
N LEU A 184 -1.87 7.41 8.69
CA LEU A 184 -2.26 6.60 9.83
C LEU A 184 -3.72 6.19 9.72
N THR A 185 -3.99 4.91 9.96
CA THR A 185 -5.32 4.32 10.10
C THR A 185 -6.17 4.34 8.83
N LEU A 186 -6.25 5.45 8.08
CA LEU A 186 -6.92 5.51 6.79
C LEU A 186 -6.22 4.60 5.79
N GLN A 187 -6.92 3.58 5.32
CA GLN A 187 -6.37 2.52 4.49
C GLN A 187 -7.02 2.46 3.10
N GLY A 188 -8.27 2.93 2.97
CA GLY A 188 -8.97 2.95 1.69
C GLY A 188 -10.10 3.95 1.62
N VAL A 189 -10.47 4.29 0.38
CA VAL A 189 -11.64 5.11 0.03
C VAL A 189 -12.36 4.40 -1.11
N ASP A 190 -13.60 4.03 -0.87
CA ASP A 190 -14.51 3.51 -1.88
C ASP A 190 -15.41 4.63 -2.40
N VAL A 191 -15.71 4.60 -3.69
CA VAL A 191 -16.64 5.53 -4.35
C VAL A 191 -17.78 4.73 -4.96
N HIS A 192 -19.01 5.17 -4.71
CA HIS A 192 -20.19 4.63 -5.37
C HIS A 192 -20.36 5.30 -6.73
N THR A 193 -20.22 4.51 -7.79
CA THR A 193 -20.14 4.98 -9.18
C THR A 193 -21.40 4.62 -9.97
N LYS A 194 -21.57 5.21 -11.15
CA LYS A 194 -22.62 4.78 -12.10
C LYS A 194 -22.27 3.45 -12.79
N VAL A 195 -20.98 3.21 -12.99
CA VAL A 195 -20.42 2.02 -13.64
C VAL A 195 -19.22 1.58 -12.81
N ALA A 196 -19.26 0.37 -12.26
CA ALA A 196 -18.13 -0.25 -11.60
C ALA A 196 -17.38 -1.15 -12.59
N GLY A 197 -16.25 -0.64 -13.09
CA GLY A 197 -15.36 -1.36 -14.01
C GLY A 197 -14.41 -2.30 -13.26
N GLY A 198 -13.81 -1.84 -12.17
CA GLY A 198 -12.96 -2.67 -11.30
C GLY A 198 -11.81 -1.93 -10.63
N THR A 199 -11.42 -2.42 -9.46
CA THR A 199 -10.19 -2.02 -8.78
C THR A 199 -9.04 -2.92 -9.24
N ILE A 200 -7.95 -2.34 -9.70
CA ILE A 200 -6.67 -3.01 -9.96
C ILE A 200 -5.74 -2.72 -8.79
N VAL A 201 -5.04 -3.74 -8.27
CA VAL A 201 -4.12 -3.59 -7.14
C VAL A 201 -2.67 -3.77 -7.60
N ALA A 202 -1.81 -2.78 -7.34
CA ALA A 202 -0.36 -2.91 -7.46
C ALA A 202 0.21 -3.40 -6.12
N PHE A 203 0.53 -4.69 -6.02
CA PHE A 203 1.04 -5.32 -4.81
C PHE A 203 2.56 -5.50 -4.89
N GLY A 204 3.30 -4.89 -3.96
CA GLY A 204 4.76 -4.91 -4.05
C GLY A 204 5.50 -4.36 -2.85
N ASP A 205 6.78 -4.06 -3.07
CA ASP A 205 7.69 -3.50 -2.07
C ASP A 205 7.91 -1.98 -2.23
N SER A 206 9.08 -1.46 -1.83
CA SER A 206 9.48 -0.05 -1.96
C SER A 206 9.45 0.46 -3.40
N ILE A 207 9.72 -0.39 -4.39
CA ILE A 207 9.65 -0.01 -5.82
C ILE A 207 8.21 0.34 -6.20
N THR A 208 7.24 -0.33 -5.57
CA THR A 208 5.80 -0.09 -5.74
C THR A 208 5.32 1.05 -4.85
N GLU A 209 5.71 1.07 -3.57
CA GLU A 209 5.27 2.04 -2.57
C GLU A 209 5.57 3.51 -2.98
N GLN A 210 6.76 3.78 -3.53
CA GLN A 210 7.16 5.12 -4.01
C GLN A 210 6.27 5.68 -5.13
N GLY A 211 5.56 4.80 -5.86
CA GLY A 211 4.59 5.21 -6.87
C GLY A 211 5.18 5.75 -8.18
N HIS A 212 6.50 5.63 -8.41
CA HIS A 212 7.12 6.07 -9.67
C HIS A 212 6.56 5.36 -10.91
N TRP A 213 6.16 4.09 -10.79
CA TRP A 213 5.46 3.38 -11.86
C TRP A 213 3.95 3.32 -11.66
N VAL A 214 3.47 3.26 -10.40
CA VAL A 214 2.03 3.18 -10.09
C VAL A 214 1.32 4.47 -10.51
N GLY A 215 1.86 5.64 -10.20
CA GLY A 215 1.24 6.93 -10.54
C GLY A 215 1.02 7.14 -12.06
N PRO A 216 2.05 6.98 -12.90
CA PRO A 216 1.86 7.01 -14.35
C PRO A 216 0.93 5.91 -14.87
N THR A 217 0.84 4.76 -14.19
CA THR A 217 -0.09 3.69 -14.58
C THR A 217 -1.53 4.00 -14.18
N GLN A 218 -1.77 4.68 -13.05
CA GLN A 218 -3.08 5.24 -12.70
C GLN A 218 -3.59 6.19 -13.79
N ALA A 219 -2.73 7.08 -14.31
CA ALA A 219 -3.07 7.95 -15.43
C ALA A 219 -3.43 7.14 -16.69
N GLN A 220 -2.66 6.10 -17.03
CA GLN A 220 -2.99 5.22 -18.17
C GLN A 220 -4.31 4.46 -17.98
N VAL A 221 -4.62 4.00 -16.76
CA VAL A 221 -5.89 3.34 -16.44
C VAL A 221 -7.06 4.31 -16.67
N SER A 222 -6.94 5.53 -16.14
CA SER A 222 -7.91 6.61 -16.38
C SER A 222 -8.10 6.89 -17.88
N ASP A 223 -7.01 7.01 -18.63
CA ASP A 223 -7.05 7.38 -20.05
C ASP A 223 -7.57 6.27 -20.97
N LYS A 224 -7.22 5.00 -20.69
CA LYS A 224 -7.48 3.86 -21.60
C LYS A 224 -8.67 2.99 -21.18
N LEU A 225 -8.90 2.81 -19.88
CA LEU A 225 -10.05 2.05 -19.37
C LEU A 225 -11.24 2.97 -19.05
N GLY A 226 -10.96 4.21 -18.63
CA GLY A 226 -11.99 5.22 -18.38
C GLY A 226 -12.68 5.06 -17.02
N ALA A 227 -13.85 5.68 -16.92
CA ALA A 227 -14.61 5.76 -15.68
C ALA A 227 -15.00 4.37 -15.14
N GLY A 228 -14.91 4.22 -13.81
CA GLY A 228 -15.23 2.98 -13.12
C GLY A 228 -14.03 2.07 -12.88
N TYR A 229 -12.84 2.42 -13.38
CA TYR A 229 -11.60 1.70 -13.13
C TYR A 229 -10.65 2.52 -12.27
N SER A 230 -9.88 1.85 -11.40
CA SER A 230 -8.85 2.47 -10.58
C SER A 230 -7.65 1.55 -10.43
N LEU A 231 -6.47 2.13 -10.20
CA LEU A 231 -5.29 1.38 -9.75
C LEU A 231 -4.89 1.86 -8.36
N VAL A 232 -4.78 0.96 -7.39
CA VAL A 232 -4.41 1.29 -6.00
C VAL A 232 -3.06 0.70 -5.62
N ASN A 233 -2.37 1.32 -4.64
CA ASN A 233 -0.98 1.02 -4.30
C ASN A 233 -0.87 0.24 -2.99
N ALA A 234 -0.64 -1.07 -3.08
CA ALA A 234 -0.40 -1.96 -1.95
C ALA A 234 1.11 -2.25 -1.75
N GLY A 235 1.95 -1.25 -2.00
CA GLY A 235 3.40 -1.29 -1.77
C GLY A 235 3.79 -1.09 -0.30
N ILE A 236 4.80 -1.82 0.17
CA ILE A 236 5.42 -1.61 1.49
C ILE A 236 6.94 -1.63 1.34
N SER A 237 7.64 -0.57 1.74
CA SER A 237 9.11 -0.56 1.68
C SER A 237 9.74 -1.73 2.41
N GLY A 238 10.81 -2.29 1.84
CA GLY A 238 11.56 -3.42 2.40
C GLY A 238 10.78 -4.73 2.52
N ASN A 239 9.54 -4.79 2.02
CA ASN A 239 8.71 -5.97 2.15
C ASN A 239 9.27 -7.16 1.36
N ARG A 240 9.18 -8.35 1.95
CA ARG A 240 9.57 -9.62 1.34
C ARG A 240 8.35 -10.49 1.08
N LEU A 241 8.43 -11.34 0.07
CA LEU A 241 7.40 -12.32 -0.27
C LEU A 241 7.18 -13.32 0.87
N LEU A 242 8.26 -13.91 1.39
CA LEU A 242 8.18 -15.09 2.27
C LEU A 242 8.33 -14.79 3.75
N LYS A 243 8.95 -13.67 4.13
CA LYS A 243 9.26 -13.37 5.53
C LYS A 243 8.98 -11.93 5.91
N GLY A 244 8.15 -11.73 6.92
CA GLY A 244 8.10 -10.46 7.65
C GLY A 244 9.38 -10.24 8.46
N PHE A 245 9.39 -9.17 9.25
CA PHE A 245 10.47 -8.93 10.19
C PHE A 245 10.15 -9.64 11.52
N ALA A 246 10.16 -10.97 11.48
CA ALA A 246 9.53 -11.86 12.48
C ALA A 246 10.11 -11.77 13.90
N ASN A 247 11.35 -11.28 14.06
CA ASN A 247 11.97 -11.09 15.37
C ASN A 247 11.51 -9.81 16.09
N LEU A 248 10.65 -9.02 15.46
CA LEU A 248 10.04 -7.84 16.07
C LEU A 248 8.52 -7.98 16.23
N PRO A 249 7.95 -7.37 17.29
CA PRO A 249 6.52 -7.23 17.42
C PRO A 249 5.90 -6.60 16.18
N ARG A 250 4.70 -7.05 15.79
CA ARG A 250 3.99 -6.57 14.60
C ARG A 250 3.89 -5.05 14.52
N TRP A 251 3.59 -4.40 15.64
CA TRP A 251 3.43 -2.94 15.72
C TRP A 251 4.71 -2.15 15.37
N THR A 252 5.88 -2.79 15.35
CA THR A 252 7.17 -2.18 14.97
C THR A 252 7.73 -2.71 13.65
N GLN A 253 7.00 -3.59 12.94
CA GLN A 253 7.44 -4.13 11.65
C GLN A 253 7.25 -3.11 10.51
N PHE A 254 8.20 -2.17 10.41
CA PHE A 254 8.19 -1.13 9.40
C PHE A 254 8.46 -1.63 7.96
N PHE A 255 8.86 -2.90 7.80
CA PHE A 255 8.93 -3.60 6.50
C PHE A 255 7.71 -4.49 6.21
N GLY A 256 6.70 -4.42 7.08
CA GLY A 256 5.45 -5.16 6.97
C GLY A 256 5.56 -6.66 7.25
N LEU A 257 4.40 -7.31 7.27
CA LEU A 257 4.29 -8.77 7.27
C LEU A 257 4.76 -9.35 5.94
N ALA A 258 5.05 -10.66 5.89
CA ALA A 258 5.37 -11.34 4.64
C ALA A 258 4.27 -11.10 3.59
N GLY A 259 4.67 -11.01 2.32
CA GLY A 259 3.74 -10.86 1.19
C GLY A 259 2.64 -11.93 1.22
N VAL A 260 3.01 -13.19 1.49
CA VAL A 260 2.07 -14.30 1.63
C VAL A 260 1.09 -14.16 2.80
N GLU A 261 1.42 -13.40 3.85
CA GLU A 261 0.56 -13.18 5.01
C GLU A 261 -0.41 -12.02 4.79
N ARG A 262 0.04 -10.93 4.16
CA ARG A 262 -0.76 -9.71 3.98
C ARG A 262 -1.59 -9.67 2.69
N PHE A 263 -1.35 -10.58 1.75
CA PHE A 263 -1.96 -10.51 0.42
C PHE A 263 -3.49 -10.47 0.45
N MET A 264 -4.13 -11.34 1.24
CA MET A 264 -5.59 -11.35 1.35
C MET A 264 -6.12 -10.02 1.86
N HIS A 265 -5.50 -9.50 2.93
CA HIS A 265 -5.87 -8.24 3.56
C HIS A 265 -5.73 -7.06 2.59
N ASP A 266 -4.53 -6.85 2.07
CA ASP A 266 -4.19 -5.67 1.27
C ASP A 266 -4.80 -5.69 -0.14
N VAL A 267 -5.13 -6.88 -0.68
CA VAL A 267 -5.75 -7.00 -2.00
C VAL A 267 -7.26 -7.06 -1.90
N PHE A 268 -7.85 -7.88 -1.02
CA PHE A 268 -9.28 -8.21 -1.08
C PHE A 268 -10.12 -7.74 0.11
N GLU A 269 -9.54 -7.56 1.31
CA GLU A 269 -10.32 -7.08 2.47
C GLU A 269 -10.45 -5.55 2.49
N VAL A 270 -9.38 -4.86 2.11
CA VAL A 270 -9.33 -3.38 2.07
C VAL A 270 -10.07 -2.82 0.85
N ASN A 271 -10.11 -3.58 -0.25
CA ASN A 271 -10.59 -3.09 -1.54
C ASN A 271 -11.88 -3.81 -1.97
N CYS A 272 -12.77 -3.06 -2.61
CA CYS A 272 -13.97 -3.60 -3.24
C CYS A 272 -13.79 -3.74 -4.76
N HIS A 273 -14.56 -4.67 -5.34
CA HIS A 273 -14.62 -4.93 -6.78
C HIS A 273 -13.24 -5.13 -7.46
N VAL A 274 -12.36 -5.90 -6.83
CA VAL A 274 -11.02 -6.20 -7.34
C VAL A 274 -11.10 -7.12 -8.55
N ILE A 275 -10.49 -6.70 -9.67
CA ILE A 275 -10.52 -7.46 -10.93
C ILE A 275 -9.15 -7.97 -11.37
N ALA A 276 -8.08 -7.28 -10.95
CA ALA A 276 -6.72 -7.61 -11.33
C ALA A 276 -5.72 -7.20 -10.25
N VAL A 277 -4.62 -7.94 -10.17
CA VAL A 277 -3.48 -7.65 -9.30
C VAL A 277 -2.18 -7.78 -10.07
N VAL A 278 -1.31 -6.78 -9.94
CA VAL A 278 0.08 -6.82 -10.40
C VAL A 278 0.97 -7.14 -9.20
N ILE A 279 1.61 -8.31 -9.21
CA ILE A 279 2.52 -8.76 -8.15
C ILE A 279 3.94 -8.40 -8.57
N ALA A 280 4.52 -7.39 -7.92
CA ALA A 280 5.89 -6.90 -8.10
C ALA A 280 6.61 -6.91 -6.75
N LEU A 281 6.89 -8.11 -6.23
CA LEU A 281 7.45 -8.35 -4.90
C LEU A 281 8.46 -9.49 -4.94
N GLY A 282 9.60 -9.36 -4.26
CA GLY A 282 10.53 -10.47 -4.03
C GLY A 282 12.00 -10.09 -4.10
N VAL A 283 12.33 -8.85 -4.50
CA VAL A 283 13.73 -8.41 -4.60
C VAL A 283 14.39 -8.35 -3.21
N ASN A 284 13.63 -7.97 -2.18
CA ASN A 284 14.08 -7.93 -0.79
C ASN A 284 14.37 -9.32 -0.21
N ASP A 285 13.67 -10.36 -0.65
CA ASP A 285 13.96 -11.74 -0.25
C ASP A 285 15.37 -12.16 -0.65
N LEU A 286 15.93 -11.55 -1.69
CA LEU A 286 17.27 -11.84 -2.19
C LEU A 286 18.32 -10.88 -1.63
N HIS A 287 18.09 -9.56 -1.70
CA HIS A 287 19.17 -8.63 -1.34
C HIS A 287 19.39 -8.51 0.18
N GLN A 288 18.34 -8.58 1.02
CA GLN A 288 18.44 -8.36 2.47
C GLN A 288 19.20 -9.46 3.25
N PRO A 289 19.03 -10.77 2.99
CA PRO A 289 19.73 -11.80 3.78
C PRO A 289 21.25 -11.62 3.77
N GLY A 290 21.84 -11.57 4.96
CA GLY A 290 23.26 -11.36 5.22
C GLY A 290 23.75 -9.92 5.21
N THR A 291 22.90 -8.91 4.95
CA THR A 291 23.35 -7.51 4.92
C THR A 291 23.41 -6.87 6.29
N GLU A 292 22.60 -7.36 7.24
CA GLU A 292 22.55 -6.88 8.62
C GLU A 292 22.28 -8.06 9.58
N ALA A 293 22.54 -7.89 10.88
CA ALA A 293 22.36 -8.94 11.88
C ALA A 293 20.92 -9.48 11.96
N GLN A 294 19.95 -8.64 11.61
CA GLN A 294 18.52 -8.93 11.64
C GLN A 294 18.03 -9.68 10.40
N PHE A 295 18.84 -9.71 9.35
CA PHE A 295 18.60 -10.50 8.16
C PHE A 295 19.68 -11.57 8.12
N PRO A 296 19.63 -12.61 8.96
CA PRO A 296 20.67 -13.62 8.93
C PRO A 296 20.66 -14.33 7.57
N ILE A 297 21.85 -14.76 7.13
CA ILE A 297 22.02 -15.25 5.74
C ILE A 297 21.29 -16.58 5.49
N ASP A 298 20.95 -17.32 6.54
CA ASP A 298 20.11 -18.53 6.50
C ASP A 298 18.65 -18.22 6.15
N GLU A 299 18.24 -16.95 6.14
CA GLU A 299 16.95 -16.54 5.58
C GLU A 299 16.92 -16.45 4.05
N LEU A 300 18.07 -16.57 3.37
CA LEU A 300 18.11 -16.56 1.91
C LEU A 300 17.28 -17.74 1.38
N PRO A 301 16.16 -17.49 0.68
CA PRO A 301 15.28 -18.56 0.26
C PRO A 301 15.86 -19.32 -0.92
N THR A 302 15.41 -20.55 -1.06
CA THR A 302 15.61 -21.35 -2.26
C THR A 302 14.66 -20.91 -3.39
N PHE A 303 14.98 -21.34 -4.62
CA PHE A 303 14.09 -21.17 -5.77
C PHE A 303 12.68 -21.74 -5.50
N ASP A 304 12.60 -22.96 -4.95
CA ASP A 304 11.33 -23.66 -4.72
C ASP A 304 10.45 -22.96 -3.67
N GLU A 305 11.05 -22.38 -2.63
CA GLU A 305 10.32 -21.59 -1.63
C GLU A 305 9.72 -20.33 -2.24
N LEU A 306 10.47 -19.61 -3.07
CA LEU A 306 9.96 -18.43 -3.78
C LEU A 306 8.82 -18.80 -4.74
N VAL A 307 8.99 -19.87 -5.52
CA VAL A 307 7.92 -20.39 -6.42
C VAL A 307 6.67 -20.75 -5.61
N THR A 308 6.83 -21.42 -4.47
CA THR A 308 5.71 -21.78 -3.59
C THR A 308 4.97 -20.52 -3.09
N GLY A 309 5.71 -19.48 -2.71
CA GLY A 309 5.14 -18.19 -2.32
C GLY A 309 4.32 -17.55 -3.45
N TYR A 310 4.86 -17.46 -4.66
CA TYR A 310 4.12 -16.93 -5.81
C TYR A 310 2.89 -17.77 -6.16
N GLN A 311 3.01 -19.10 -6.15
CA GLN A 311 1.88 -20.00 -6.39
C GLN A 311 0.77 -19.82 -5.36
N HIS A 312 1.11 -19.58 -4.10
CA HIS A 312 0.14 -19.24 -3.07
C HIS A 312 -0.64 -17.95 -3.42
N LEU A 313 0.07 -16.86 -3.77
CA LEU A 313 -0.59 -15.61 -4.17
C LEU A 313 -1.49 -15.78 -5.40
N ILE A 314 -0.99 -16.49 -6.42
CA ILE A 314 -1.75 -16.80 -7.64
C ILE A 314 -3.02 -17.56 -7.30
N LYS A 315 -2.93 -18.57 -6.42
CA LYS A 315 -4.09 -19.37 -5.99
C LYS A 315 -5.12 -18.50 -5.28
N VAL A 316 -4.72 -17.71 -4.29
CA VAL A 316 -5.63 -16.83 -3.54
C VAL A 316 -6.34 -15.85 -4.47
N ALA A 317 -5.62 -15.25 -5.43
CA ALA A 317 -6.21 -14.33 -6.39
C ALA A 317 -7.23 -15.02 -7.31
N LYS A 318 -6.92 -16.23 -7.80
CA LYS A 318 -7.84 -17.01 -8.64
C LYS A 318 -9.12 -17.41 -7.91
N GLU A 319 -9.02 -17.76 -6.62
CA GLU A 319 -10.19 -18.06 -5.77
C GLU A 319 -11.14 -16.85 -5.66
N HIS A 320 -10.62 -15.63 -5.83
CA HIS A 320 -11.38 -14.39 -5.85
C HIS A 320 -11.76 -13.91 -7.27
N ASN A 321 -11.57 -14.74 -8.30
CA ASN A 321 -11.78 -14.39 -9.71
C ASN A 321 -10.97 -13.17 -10.17
N CYS A 322 -9.81 -12.95 -9.57
CA CYS A 322 -8.91 -11.85 -9.88
C CYS A 322 -7.86 -12.29 -10.89
N ARG A 323 -7.65 -11.48 -11.94
CA ARG A 323 -6.59 -11.70 -12.93
C ARG A 323 -5.24 -11.39 -12.32
N VAL A 324 -4.28 -12.30 -12.46
CA VAL A 324 -2.94 -12.11 -11.90
C VAL A 324 -1.97 -11.69 -12.99
N PHE A 325 -1.15 -10.69 -12.68
CA PHE A 325 -0.02 -10.27 -13.49
C PHE A 325 1.24 -10.37 -12.64
N LEU A 326 2.30 -10.99 -13.15
CA LEU A 326 3.58 -11.06 -12.45
C LEU A 326 4.57 -10.08 -13.05
N ALA A 327 5.35 -9.42 -12.21
CA ALA A 327 6.52 -8.67 -12.64
C ALA A 327 7.79 -9.42 -12.27
N THR A 328 8.76 -9.45 -13.20
CA THR A 328 10.10 -10.01 -12.91
C THR A 328 10.84 -9.15 -11.89
N LEU A 329 11.70 -9.77 -11.08
CA LEU A 329 12.55 -9.12 -10.10
C LEU A 329 13.65 -8.27 -10.75
N SER A 330 13.69 -6.98 -10.42
CA SER A 330 14.70 -6.04 -10.91
C SER A 330 16.11 -6.37 -10.38
N PRO A 331 17.16 -5.86 -11.04
CA PRO A 331 18.52 -5.94 -10.52
C PRO A 331 18.65 -5.26 -9.15
N PHE A 332 19.56 -5.77 -8.32
CA PHE A 332 19.86 -5.20 -7.00
C PHE A 332 21.36 -5.21 -6.65
N ILE A 333 22.22 -5.75 -7.54
CA ILE A 333 23.66 -5.85 -7.26
C ILE A 333 24.25 -4.43 -7.20
N GLY A 334 24.89 -4.13 -6.07
CA GLY A 334 25.49 -2.83 -5.78
C GLY A 334 24.68 -1.99 -4.79
N TYR A 335 23.47 -2.39 -4.42
CA TYR A 335 22.64 -1.68 -3.44
C TYR A 335 23.14 -1.87 -2.00
N THR A 336 23.46 -3.11 -1.64
CA THR A 336 23.98 -3.47 -0.31
C THR A 336 25.38 -4.07 -0.40
N VAL A 337 25.98 -4.31 0.77
CA VAL A 337 27.23 -5.06 0.90
C VAL A 337 27.17 -6.39 0.15
N ALA A 338 28.24 -6.72 -0.56
CA ALA A 338 28.28 -7.91 -1.40
C ALA A 338 28.36 -9.19 -0.55
N VAL A 339 27.20 -9.80 -0.30
CA VAL A 339 27.07 -11.05 0.47
C VAL A 339 26.36 -12.08 -0.37
N LYS A 340 27.08 -13.13 -0.77
CA LYS A 340 26.58 -14.22 -1.65
C LYS A 340 25.93 -13.71 -2.94
N ASN A 341 26.42 -12.60 -3.51
CA ASN A 341 25.81 -11.97 -4.69
C ASN A 341 25.66 -12.92 -5.89
N GLU A 342 26.62 -13.81 -6.13
CA GLU A 342 26.54 -14.80 -7.22
C GLU A 342 25.37 -15.77 -7.03
N GLU A 343 25.18 -16.27 -5.80
CA GLU A 343 24.08 -17.17 -5.43
C GLU A 343 22.73 -16.46 -5.51
N LYS A 344 22.64 -15.25 -4.95
CA LYS A 344 21.42 -14.43 -4.99
C LYS A 344 21.03 -14.06 -6.43
N GLU A 345 22.00 -13.71 -7.27
CA GLU A 345 21.77 -13.41 -8.69
C GLU A 345 21.36 -14.66 -9.49
N ALA A 346 21.94 -15.83 -9.16
CA ALA A 346 21.51 -17.09 -9.76
C ALA A 346 20.04 -17.39 -9.45
N ILE A 347 19.62 -17.23 -8.20
CA ILE A 347 18.21 -17.39 -7.78
C ILE A 347 17.32 -16.37 -8.49
N ARG A 348 17.72 -15.09 -8.53
CA ARG A 348 16.97 -14.04 -9.25
C ARG A 348 16.71 -14.41 -10.70
N LYS A 349 17.74 -14.87 -11.41
CA LYS A 349 17.63 -15.31 -12.81
C LYS A 349 16.70 -16.52 -12.96
N GLN A 350 16.82 -17.52 -12.08
CA GLN A 350 15.94 -18.69 -12.10
C GLN A 350 14.47 -18.29 -11.89
N ILE A 351 14.19 -17.41 -10.93
CA ILE A 351 12.84 -16.91 -10.66
C ILE A 351 12.31 -16.07 -11.83
N ASN A 352 13.11 -15.17 -12.38
CA ASN A 352 12.68 -14.39 -13.55
C ASN A 352 12.39 -15.27 -14.76
N GLU A 353 13.17 -16.32 -14.98
CA GLU A 353 12.92 -17.29 -16.04
C GLU A 353 11.63 -18.08 -15.81
N TRP A 354 11.37 -18.51 -14.57
CA TRP A 354 10.11 -19.13 -14.19
C TRP A 354 8.92 -18.19 -14.39
N ILE A 355 9.04 -16.91 -14.01
CA ILE A 355 8.00 -15.89 -14.22
C ILE A 355 7.70 -15.73 -15.72
N ARG A 356 8.73 -15.59 -16.57
CA ARG A 356 8.58 -15.46 -18.03
C ARG A 356 7.88 -16.67 -18.68
N HIS A 357 8.07 -17.84 -18.11
CA HIS A 357 7.47 -19.09 -18.59
C HIS A 357 6.15 -19.45 -17.90
N ASN A 358 5.67 -18.63 -16.97
CA ASN A 358 4.40 -18.88 -16.31
C ASN A 358 3.25 -18.78 -17.33
N ARG A 359 2.32 -19.75 -17.29
CA ARG A 359 1.13 -19.84 -18.15
C ARG A 359 -0.17 -19.81 -17.35
N GLU A 360 -0.05 -19.68 -16.03
CA GLU A 360 -1.16 -19.68 -15.10
C GLU A 360 -1.71 -18.27 -14.83
N VAL A 361 -0.97 -17.23 -15.23
CA VAL A 361 -1.28 -15.82 -15.01
C VAL A 361 -1.72 -15.13 -16.30
N ALA A 362 -2.45 -14.02 -16.17
CA ALA A 362 -3.03 -13.29 -17.29
C ALA A 362 -1.99 -12.50 -18.10
N GLY A 363 -0.86 -12.13 -17.48
CA GLY A 363 0.23 -11.44 -18.16
C GLY A 363 1.49 -11.34 -17.32
N ILE A 364 2.58 -10.95 -17.96
CA ILE A 364 3.90 -10.80 -17.36
C ILE A 364 4.48 -9.44 -17.77
N TYR A 365 5.04 -8.70 -16.81
CA TYR A 365 5.74 -7.44 -17.04
C TYR A 365 7.23 -7.59 -16.71
N ASP A 366 8.08 -7.61 -17.74
CA ASP A 366 9.51 -7.86 -17.61
C ASP A 366 10.28 -6.59 -17.19
N PHE A 367 10.11 -6.17 -15.93
CA PHE A 367 10.86 -5.06 -15.34
C PHE A 367 12.36 -5.32 -15.28
N ASP A 368 12.80 -6.57 -15.21
CA ASP A 368 14.20 -6.96 -15.23
C ASP A 368 14.87 -6.57 -16.54
N ALA A 369 14.28 -6.97 -17.67
CA ALA A 369 14.82 -6.65 -18.99
C ALA A 369 14.91 -5.14 -19.25
N LEU A 370 13.96 -4.38 -18.71
CA LEU A 370 13.89 -2.91 -18.80
C LEU A 370 14.94 -2.22 -17.92
N LEU A 371 15.05 -2.65 -16.66
CA LEU A 371 15.85 -1.96 -15.64
C LEU A 371 17.29 -2.47 -15.55
N SER A 372 17.64 -3.58 -16.20
CA SER A 372 19.00 -4.08 -16.27
C SER A 372 19.91 -3.23 -17.16
N ASP A 373 21.15 -3.02 -16.71
CA ASP A 373 22.20 -2.44 -17.53
C ASP A 373 22.46 -3.34 -18.76
N PRO A 374 22.45 -2.79 -19.99
CA PRO A 374 22.63 -3.57 -21.21
C PRO A 374 24.02 -4.20 -21.33
N THR A 375 25.02 -3.67 -20.64
CA THR A 375 26.42 -4.13 -20.63
C THR A 375 26.71 -5.11 -19.50
N ASN A 376 25.99 -5.00 -18.38
CA ASN A 376 26.05 -5.94 -17.27
C ASN A 376 24.66 -6.16 -16.65
N ARG A 377 23.98 -7.23 -17.07
CA ARG A 377 22.59 -7.51 -16.67
C ARG A 377 22.38 -7.82 -15.18
N THR A 378 23.43 -7.87 -14.37
CA THR A 378 23.31 -8.03 -12.91
C THR A 378 23.10 -6.71 -12.18
N THR A 379 23.39 -5.58 -12.82
CA THR A 379 23.33 -4.23 -12.23
C THR A 379 22.20 -3.39 -12.82
N ALA A 380 21.72 -2.41 -12.05
CA ALA A 380 20.72 -1.46 -12.52
C ALA A 380 21.25 -0.58 -13.66
N ASN A 381 20.40 -0.33 -14.65
CA ASN A 381 20.67 0.57 -15.77
C ASN A 381 20.82 2.02 -15.25
N PRO A 382 21.98 2.68 -15.43
CA PRO A 382 22.20 4.03 -14.94
C PRO A 382 21.19 5.07 -15.46
N LEU A 383 20.55 4.81 -16.61
CA LEU A 383 19.51 5.67 -17.16
C LEU A 383 18.22 5.70 -16.33
N TYR A 384 17.95 4.61 -15.62
CA TYR A 384 16.71 4.38 -14.88
C TYR A 384 16.92 4.27 -13.38
N ASP A 385 18.14 4.07 -12.91
CA ASP A 385 18.54 4.02 -11.50
C ASP A 385 18.36 5.38 -10.80
N SER A 386 17.86 5.37 -9.56
CA SER A 386 17.83 6.56 -8.68
C SER A 386 19.24 6.99 -8.24
N GLY A 387 20.20 6.08 -8.35
CA GLY A 387 21.58 6.23 -7.90
C GLY A 387 21.99 5.18 -6.88
N ASP A 388 21.02 4.48 -6.27
CA ASP A 388 21.25 3.49 -5.22
C ASP A 388 21.44 2.06 -5.72
N LYS A 389 21.25 1.79 -7.02
CA LYS A 389 21.37 0.45 -7.64
C LYS A 389 20.23 -0.52 -7.35
N LEU A 390 19.11 -0.08 -6.78
CA LEU A 390 17.90 -0.88 -6.57
C LEU A 390 16.65 -0.17 -7.08
N HIS A 391 16.45 1.07 -6.68
CA HIS A 391 15.19 1.77 -6.93
C HIS A 391 15.21 2.49 -8.28
N PRO A 392 14.14 2.37 -9.08
CA PRO A 392 14.03 3.16 -10.28
C PRO A 392 13.78 4.64 -9.93
N SER A 393 14.52 5.52 -10.59
CA SER A 393 14.21 6.95 -10.70
C SER A 393 12.79 7.17 -11.25
N PRO A 394 12.22 8.39 -11.15
CA PRO A 394 10.94 8.72 -11.79
C PRO A 394 10.92 8.40 -13.30
N LYS A 395 12.07 8.55 -13.99
CA LYS A 395 12.22 8.17 -15.40
C LYS A 395 12.13 6.65 -15.60
N GLY A 396 12.76 5.88 -14.71
CA GLY A 396 12.64 4.41 -14.69
C GLY A 396 11.20 3.96 -14.44
N GLY A 397 10.53 4.54 -13.45
CA GLY A 397 9.13 4.24 -13.16
C GLY A 397 8.18 4.56 -14.30
N LEU A 398 8.36 5.70 -14.99
CA LEU A 398 7.59 6.02 -16.20
C LEU A 398 7.83 5.00 -17.32
N ALA A 399 9.07 4.51 -17.49
CA ALA A 399 9.38 3.47 -18.46
C ALA A 399 8.71 2.13 -18.09
N MET A 400 8.69 1.77 -16.81
CA MET A 400 7.98 0.58 -16.31
C MET A 400 6.48 0.69 -16.58
N SER A 401 5.88 1.85 -16.31
CA SER A 401 4.46 2.09 -16.59
C SER A 401 4.12 1.90 -18.07
N ARG A 402 4.98 2.36 -18.99
CA ARG A 402 4.78 2.18 -20.45
C ARG A 402 4.84 0.72 -20.91
N LEU A 403 5.48 -0.16 -20.14
CA LEU A 403 5.49 -1.60 -20.40
C LEU A 403 4.16 -2.28 -20.01
N ILE A 404 3.39 -1.66 -19.11
CA ILE A 404 2.14 -2.21 -18.61
C ILE A 404 1.01 -1.97 -19.62
N ASP A 405 0.45 -3.04 -20.15
CA ASP A 405 -0.78 -2.99 -20.94
C ASP A 405 -1.99 -2.98 -20.01
N VAL A 406 -2.46 -1.78 -19.67
CA VAL A 406 -3.63 -1.60 -18.80
C VAL A 406 -4.92 -2.17 -19.40
N THR A 407 -5.02 -2.35 -20.73
CA THR A 407 -6.21 -2.94 -21.35
C THR A 407 -6.32 -4.44 -21.09
N ALA A 408 -5.21 -5.10 -20.77
CA ALA A 408 -5.21 -6.51 -20.40
C ALA A 408 -5.89 -6.76 -19.03
N PHE A 409 -6.09 -5.73 -18.19
CA PHE A 409 -6.73 -5.89 -16.88
C PHE A 409 -8.23 -6.23 -16.96
N ASN A 410 -8.93 -5.85 -18.03
CA ASN A 410 -10.36 -6.11 -18.19
C ASN A 410 -10.71 -7.03 -19.38
N ALA A 411 -9.69 -7.57 -20.07
CA ALA A 411 -9.85 -8.35 -21.31
C ALA A 411 -10.51 -9.72 -21.15
#